data_AF-A0A3M6V908-F1
#
_entry.id   AF-A0A3M6V908-F1
#
_cell.length_a   1.000
_cell.length_b   1.000
_cell.length_c   1.000
_cell.angle_alpha   90.00
_cell.angle_beta   90.00
_cell.angle_gamma   90.00
#
_symmetry.space_group_name_H-M   'P 1'
#
loop_
_entity.id
_entity.type
_entity.pdbx_description
1 polymer ?
#
loop_
_entity_poly.entity_id
_entity_poly.type
_entity_poly.pdbx_seq_one_letter_code
_entity_poly.pdbx_strand_id
1 'polypeptide(L)'
;MAERVRPFATAFFVVSFLVSKTIGEDEGEKYNPNGPLVNCSYLPIDFLECDPPHDFTSNKTAQEESGYGCSKFGGSRYEDVQHTRVWCEVLSGIECFGERKFLSLEKFPCI
;
A
#
# COMPACT_ATOMS: atom_id res chain seq x y z
N MET A 1 32.14 -46.12 -35.75
CA MET A 1 32.64 -46.91 -34.61
C MET A 1 31.43 -47.17 -33.74
N ALA A 2 30.91 -48.38 -33.87
CA ALA A 2 29.72 -48.85 -33.17
C ALA A 2 30.10 -49.23 -31.73
N GLU A 3 29.19 -48.98 -30.79
CA GLU A 3 28.93 -49.69 -29.51
C GLU A 3 28.07 -48.73 -28.66
N ARG A 4 26.88 -49.01 -28.13
CA ARG A 4 26.04 -50.20 -28.03
C ARG A 4 24.66 -49.71 -27.58
N VAL A 5 23.70 -49.58 -28.49
CA VAL A 5 22.28 -49.36 -28.12
C VAL A 5 21.70 -50.72 -27.77
N ARG A 6 21.30 -50.94 -26.52
CA ARG A 6 20.14 -51.79 -26.23
C ARG A 6 19.31 -51.25 -25.05
N PRO A 7 17.98 -51.36 -25.15
CA PRO A 7 17.03 -50.65 -24.31
C PRO A 7 16.54 -51.55 -23.17
N PHE A 8 16.21 -50.95 -22.02
CA PHE A 8 15.29 -51.59 -21.08
C PHE A 8 14.36 -50.53 -20.52
N ALA A 9 13.08 -50.73 -20.81
CA ALA A 9 11.98 -49.96 -20.29
C ALA A 9 11.97 -50.04 -18.75
N THR A 10 11.86 -48.90 -18.08
CA THR A 10 10.98 -48.68 -16.90
C THR A 10 11.06 -47.22 -16.43
N ALA A 11 9.88 -46.60 -16.33
CA ALA A 11 9.50 -45.51 -15.41
C ALA A 11 10.32 -44.21 -15.33
N PHE A 12 9.76 -43.16 -15.95
CA PHE A 12 9.40 -41.87 -15.34
C PHE A 12 10.11 -41.41 -14.04
N PHE A 13 10.51 -40.12 -14.05
CA PHE A 13 10.76 -39.23 -12.90
C PHE A 13 12.09 -39.38 -12.12
N VAL A 14 13.20 -38.89 -12.68
CA VAL A 14 14.18 -38.12 -11.88
C VAL A 14 15.02 -37.23 -12.79
N VAL A 15 14.45 -36.11 -13.24
CA VAL A 15 15.28 -34.95 -13.57
C VAL A 15 15.27 -34.07 -12.33
N SER A 16 16.16 -34.38 -11.39
CA SER A 16 16.44 -33.52 -10.23
C SER A 16 17.15 -32.26 -10.72
N PHE A 17 16.37 -31.32 -11.27
CA PHE A 17 16.77 -29.93 -11.33
C PHE A 17 16.86 -29.42 -9.89
N LEU A 18 18.08 -29.24 -9.39
CA LEU A 18 18.32 -28.42 -8.22
C LEU A 18 18.04 -26.96 -8.60
N VAL A 19 16.76 -26.59 -8.57
CA VAL A 19 16.35 -25.18 -8.54
C VAL A 19 16.75 -24.66 -7.16
N SER A 20 17.92 -24.04 -7.08
CA SER A 20 18.29 -23.22 -5.93
C SER A 20 17.37 -22.01 -5.91
N LYS A 21 16.21 -22.17 -5.26
CA LYS A 21 15.38 -21.05 -4.83
C LYS A 21 16.20 -20.28 -3.79
N THR A 22 16.89 -19.23 -4.23
CA THR A 22 17.23 -18.16 -3.29
C THR A 22 15.89 -17.58 -2.86
N ILE A 23 15.36 -18.09 -1.75
CA ILE A 23 14.37 -17.36 -0.97
C ILE A 23 15.18 -16.18 -0.44
N GLY A 24 15.32 -15.14 -1.27
CA GLY A 24 15.52 -13.81 -0.76
C GLY A 24 14.30 -13.60 0.11
N GLU A 25 14.53 -13.57 1.41
CA GLU A 25 13.63 -12.92 2.34
C GLU A 25 13.26 -11.60 1.67
N ASP A 26 11.97 -11.37 1.42
CA ASP A 26 11.49 -10.06 0.98
C ASP A 26 11.70 -9.12 2.17
N GLU A 27 12.95 -8.77 2.43
CA GLU A 27 13.32 -7.59 3.19
C GLU A 27 12.82 -6.45 2.32
N GLY A 28 11.53 -6.11 2.48
CA GLY A 28 10.91 -5.00 1.79
C GLY A 28 11.89 -3.84 1.82
N GLU A 29 12.19 -3.29 0.64
CA GLU A 29 13.23 -2.28 0.49
C GLU A 29 13.09 -1.24 1.59
N LYS A 30 14.18 -0.89 2.29
CA LYS A 30 14.10 0.08 3.38
C LYS A 30 14.12 1.50 2.82
N TYR A 31 13.28 2.38 3.37
CA TYR A 31 13.30 3.79 2.99
C TYR A 31 14.70 4.39 3.19
N ASN A 32 15.28 4.91 2.10
CA ASN A 32 16.55 5.63 2.14
C ASN A 32 16.28 7.13 2.00
N PRO A 33 16.40 7.93 3.08
CA PRO A 33 16.13 9.37 3.03
C PRO A 33 17.14 10.16 2.19
N ASN A 34 18.32 9.59 1.91
CA ASN A 34 19.32 10.18 1.01
C ASN A 34 19.19 9.66 -0.44
N GLY A 35 18.20 8.79 -0.69
CA GLY A 35 17.89 8.28 -2.01
C GLY A 35 17.09 9.29 -2.85
N PRO A 36 16.94 9.04 -4.15
CA PRO A 36 16.18 9.91 -5.04
C PRO A 36 14.66 9.85 -4.79
N LEU A 37 14.16 8.74 -4.24
CA LEU A 37 12.74 8.53 -3.99
C LEU A 37 12.35 9.02 -2.60
N VAL A 38 11.44 9.99 -2.55
CA VAL A 38 10.77 10.43 -1.32
C VAL A 38 9.73 9.41 -0.87
N ASN A 39 9.42 9.36 0.42
CA ASN A 39 8.32 8.55 0.93
C ASN A 39 6.98 9.06 0.37
N CYS A 40 6.15 8.15 -0.15
CA CYS A 40 4.84 8.47 -0.71
C CYS A 40 3.94 9.25 0.28
N SER A 41 4.03 8.95 1.59
CA SER A 41 3.25 9.64 2.62
C SER A 41 3.66 11.09 2.87
N TYR A 42 4.82 11.53 2.37
CA TYR A 42 5.32 12.91 2.52
C TYR A 42 5.10 13.77 1.28
N LEU A 43 4.46 13.22 0.25
CA LEU A 43 4.11 14.01 -0.92
C LEU A 43 3.11 15.12 -0.54
N PRO A 44 3.27 16.34 -1.07
CA PRO A 44 2.29 17.41 -0.91
C PRO A 44 0.91 17.01 -1.45
N ILE A 45 -0.15 17.62 -0.91
CA ILE A 45 -1.54 17.29 -1.28
C ILE A 45 -1.83 17.47 -2.78
N ASP A 46 -1.11 18.37 -3.46
CA ASP A 46 -1.26 18.63 -4.90
C ASP A 46 -0.88 17.43 -5.78
N PHE A 47 -0.15 16.47 -5.20
CA PHE A 47 0.31 15.24 -5.86
C PHE A 47 -0.49 14.00 -5.44
N LEU A 48 -1.53 14.21 -4.61
CA LEU A 48 -2.37 13.16 -4.05
C LEU A 48 -3.82 13.35 -4.52
N GLU A 49 -4.47 12.26 -4.83
CA GLU A 49 -5.91 12.19 -5.04
C GLU A 49 -6.54 11.62 -3.76
N CYS A 50 -7.21 12.48 -3.00
CA CYS A 50 -7.80 12.12 -1.71
C CYS A 50 -9.32 11.98 -1.80
N ASP A 51 -9.82 10.91 -1.18
CA ASP A 51 -11.25 10.68 -1.02
C ASP A 51 -11.86 11.74 -0.06
N PRO A 52 -13.12 12.14 -0.27
CA PRO A 52 -13.79 13.03 0.67
C PRO A 52 -13.94 12.39 2.06
N PRO A 53 -14.04 13.19 3.14
CA PRO A 53 -14.23 12.67 4.48
C PRO A 53 -15.44 11.75 4.58
N HIS A 54 -15.24 10.54 5.11
CA HIS A 54 -16.31 9.55 5.23
C HIS A 54 -17.35 9.98 6.27
N ASP A 55 -18.63 9.91 5.92
CA ASP A 55 -19.73 10.35 6.78
C ASP A 55 -20.27 9.20 7.64
N PHE A 56 -20.00 9.29 8.96
CA PHE A 56 -20.52 8.40 9.99
C PHE A 56 -21.61 9.06 10.86
N THR A 57 -22.24 10.15 10.40
CA THR A 57 -23.27 10.89 11.17
C THR A 57 -24.40 9.98 11.66
N SER A 58 -24.76 8.95 10.89
CA SER A 58 -25.80 7.98 11.24
C SER A 58 -25.35 6.87 12.19
N ASN A 59 -24.04 6.62 12.33
CA ASN A 59 -23.52 5.48 13.07
C ASN A 59 -22.17 5.77 13.75
N LYS A 60 -22.24 6.38 14.94
CA LYS A 60 -21.06 6.81 15.72
C LYS A 60 -20.16 5.65 16.15
N THR A 61 -20.72 4.47 16.39
CA THR A 61 -19.95 3.29 16.79
C THR A 61 -18.98 2.84 15.69
N ALA A 62 -19.41 2.91 14.42
CA ALA A 62 -18.56 2.57 13.29
C ALA A 62 -17.38 3.55 13.10
N GLN A 63 -17.56 4.82 13.48
CA GLN A 63 -16.48 5.81 13.47
C GLN A 63 -15.39 5.44 14.50
N GLU A 64 -15.80 5.11 15.72
CA GLU A 64 -14.87 4.78 16.81
C GLU A 64 -14.04 3.53 16.48
N GLU A 65 -14.65 2.54 15.83
CA GLU A 65 -13.97 1.34 15.36
C GLU A 65 -13.02 1.61 14.19
N SER A 66 -13.41 2.48 13.25
CA SER A 66 -12.59 2.80 12.07
C SER A 66 -11.42 3.72 12.40
N GLY A 67 -11.56 4.60 13.40
CA GLY A 67 -10.54 5.57 13.80
C GLY A 67 -10.34 6.75 12.82
N TYR A 68 -11.16 6.84 11.77
CA TYR A 68 -11.20 7.95 10.80
C TYR A 68 -12.65 8.23 10.35
N GLY A 69 -12.85 9.28 9.55
CA GLY A 69 -14.17 9.78 9.16
C GLY A 69 -14.78 10.79 10.15
N CYS A 70 -15.94 11.33 9.80
CA CYS A 70 -16.61 12.42 10.49
C CYS A 70 -17.91 11.94 11.13
N SER A 71 -18.15 12.29 12.39
CA SER A 71 -19.41 12.06 13.10
C SER A 71 -20.30 13.29 13.16
N LYS A 72 -19.73 14.46 12.84
CA LYS A 72 -20.44 15.73 12.73
C LYS A 72 -19.82 16.54 11.60
N PHE A 73 -20.66 17.00 10.68
CA PHE A 73 -20.28 17.97 9.65
C PHE A 73 -20.72 19.38 10.05
N GLY A 74 -19.96 20.37 9.58
CA GLY A 74 -20.23 21.78 9.76
C GLY A 74 -19.59 22.41 10.99
N GLY A 75 -19.79 23.73 11.11
CA GLY A 75 -19.10 24.60 12.05
C GLY A 75 -18.64 25.87 11.33
N SER A 76 -18.59 27.00 12.04
CA SER A 76 -18.17 28.29 11.45
C SER A 76 -16.77 28.70 11.90
N ARG A 77 -16.31 28.23 13.06
CA ARG A 77 -14.98 28.48 13.59
C ARG A 77 -14.15 27.21 13.48
N TYR A 78 -12.85 27.35 13.29
CA TYR A 78 -11.94 26.23 13.08
C TYR A 78 -11.99 25.22 14.23
N GLU A 79 -12.11 25.70 15.47
CA GLU A 79 -12.22 24.90 16.67
C GLU A 79 -13.52 24.09 16.78
N ASP A 80 -14.59 24.52 16.11
CA ASP A 80 -15.90 23.86 16.13
C ASP A 80 -16.04 22.81 15.02
N VAL A 81 -15.14 22.85 14.03
CA VAL A 81 -15.10 21.93 12.90
C VAL A 81 -14.32 20.68 13.29
N GLN A 82 -14.95 19.52 13.13
CA GLN A 82 -14.27 18.25 13.31
C GLN A 82 -13.24 18.05 12.20
N HIS A 83 -12.06 17.53 12.54
CA HIS A 83 -11.01 17.25 11.58
C HIS A 83 -10.69 15.76 11.59
N THR A 84 -10.62 15.15 10.41
CA THR A 84 -10.40 13.72 10.26
C THR A 84 -9.34 13.41 9.22
N ARG A 85 -8.86 12.17 9.19
CA ARG A 85 -7.96 11.72 8.12
C ARG A 85 -8.77 11.06 7.01
N VAL A 86 -8.27 11.16 5.79
CA VAL A 86 -8.91 10.60 4.59
C VAL A 86 -7.95 9.65 3.88
N TRP A 87 -8.48 8.78 3.05
CA TRP A 87 -7.66 7.95 2.19
C TRP A 87 -7.15 8.78 1.02
N CYS A 88 -5.85 8.74 0.79
CA CYS A 88 -5.21 9.42 -0.32
C CYS A 88 -4.42 8.42 -1.15
N GLU A 89 -4.41 8.64 -2.45
CA GLU A 89 -3.65 7.86 -3.42
C GLU A 89 -2.70 8.77 -4.21
N VAL A 90 -1.48 8.31 -4.43
CA VAL A 90 -0.50 9.06 -5.22
C VAL A 90 -0.88 9.05 -6.69
N LEU A 91 -0.91 10.24 -7.31
CA LEU A 91 -1.20 10.40 -8.73
C LEU A 91 -0.30 9.51 -9.61
N SER A 92 -0.88 9.04 -10.71
CA SER A 92 -0.16 8.22 -11.68
C SER A 92 1.04 8.97 -12.29
N GLY A 93 2.16 8.28 -12.47
CA GLY A 93 3.40 8.86 -13.02
C GLY A 93 4.36 9.47 -12.00
N ILE A 94 3.97 9.55 -10.72
CA ILE A 94 4.89 9.96 -9.64
C ILE A 94 5.53 8.72 -9.02
N GLU A 95 6.86 8.71 -9.01
CA GLU A 95 7.67 7.67 -8.38
C GLU A 95 8.01 8.09 -6.94
N CYS A 96 7.60 7.26 -5.98
CA CYS A 96 7.84 7.45 -4.57
C CYS A 96 8.01 6.10 -3.88
N PHE A 97 8.58 6.11 -2.68
CA PHE A 97 8.86 4.94 -1.90
C PHE A 97 7.72 4.62 -0.91
N GLY A 98 7.26 3.37 -0.85
CA GLY A 98 6.26 2.89 0.10
C GLY A 98 4.87 2.66 -0.50
N GLU A 99 3.85 2.59 0.37
CA GLU A 99 2.45 2.41 -0.05
C GLU A 99 1.95 3.63 -0.81
N ARG A 100 1.35 3.40 -1.99
CA ARG A 100 0.77 4.47 -2.82
C ARG A 100 -0.59 4.95 -2.34
N LYS A 101 -1.31 4.10 -1.60
CA LYS A 101 -2.59 4.43 -0.98
C LYS A 101 -2.45 4.32 0.52
N PHE A 102 -2.66 5.43 1.22
CA PHE A 102 -2.44 5.52 2.65
C PHE A 102 -3.42 6.51 3.28
N LEU A 103 -3.52 6.48 4.61
CA LEU A 103 -4.30 7.42 5.37
C LEU A 103 -3.52 8.74 5.52
N SER A 104 -4.15 9.87 5.19
CA SER A 104 -3.51 11.19 5.17
C SER A 104 -2.80 11.52 6.50
N LEU A 105 -1.58 12.06 6.42
CA LEU A 105 -0.88 12.56 7.61
C LEU A 105 -1.53 13.85 8.13
N GLU A 106 -1.96 14.71 7.22
CA GLU A 106 -2.72 15.91 7.49
C GLU A 106 -4.21 15.58 7.74
N LYS A 107 -4.88 16.41 8.53
CA LYS A 107 -6.30 16.27 8.81
C LYS A 107 -7.11 17.22 7.92
N PHE A 108 -8.19 16.71 7.37
CA PHE A 108 -9.15 17.44 6.56
C PHE A 108 -10.35 17.87 7.40
N PRO A 109 -10.87 19.10 7.19
CA PRO A 109 -12.06 19.58 7.88
C PRO A 109 -13.32 18.86 7.37
N CYS A 110 -14.19 18.50 8.31
CA CYS A 110 -15.52 17.93 8.05
C CYS A 110 -16.54 19.06 7.84
N ILE A 111 -16.58 19.64 6.64
CA ILE A 111 -17.50 20.74 6.28
C ILE A 111 -18.43 20.37 5.13
#